data_AF-A0A1B9Y7A0-F1
#
_entry.id   AF-A0A1B9Y7A0-F1
#
_cell.length_a   1.000
_cell.length_b   1.000
_cell.length_c   1.000
_cell.angle_alpha   90.00
_cell.angle_beta   90.00
_cell.angle_gamma   90.00
#
_symmetry.space_group_name_H-M   'P 1'
#
loop_
_entity.id
_entity.type
_entity.pdbx_description
1 polymer ?
#
loop_
_entity_poly.entity_id
_entity_poly.type
_entity_poly.pdbx_seq_one_letter_code
_entity_poly.pdbx_strand_id
1 'polypeptide(L)'
;MKKSVLFFSLISILCFSQQKNVLVSNLRPKSENFIFPLISLASKPSVEKKINTFLQVNELEFIPDSGKDPFHLASTATNTYRNFVYFYGWKKLETPNNILSLEMEGEASGAYSEHFVNYKNFDLRTGNLINLKDLFEPEAISEIQILVNKQIAKEITDYTDDLKANGNSEEDKEVIRMYQECLEYVKDGSLEYVEFFFGQDKITVVRGRCSNHAMRALDDLDDYFVELPFSRIEKYWSDYAKSLLSKNKKVTRQNTIENKLYKGTIDGKYPVTLFIKQLYDDGSFSAFYWYNKNKKLIEWSGNLKNNHISIIENDYHSEELKKWIPRAYIEADVIGKKISGTWQDYKTKKYLKLELEEL
;
A
#
# COMPACT_ATOMS: atom_id res chain seq x y z
N MET A 1 44.76 -35.24 -40.97
CA MET A 1 43.40 -34.77 -40.64
C MET A 1 43.31 -34.58 -39.13
N LYS A 2 43.51 -33.35 -38.63
CA LYS A 2 43.42 -33.03 -37.19
C LYS A 2 41.97 -32.65 -36.87
N LYS A 3 41.29 -33.44 -36.05
CA LYS A 3 39.95 -33.12 -35.54
C LYS A 3 40.10 -32.20 -34.33
N SER A 4 39.73 -30.93 -34.48
CA SER A 4 39.54 -30.01 -33.35
C SER A 4 38.23 -30.35 -32.65
N VAL A 5 38.31 -30.75 -31.39
CA VAL A 5 37.15 -30.87 -30.50
C VAL A 5 36.87 -29.48 -29.94
N LEU A 6 35.75 -28.89 -30.36
CA LEU A 6 35.24 -27.64 -29.79
C LEU A 6 34.65 -27.94 -28.41
N PHE A 7 35.29 -27.43 -27.36
CA PHE A 7 34.80 -27.51 -25.99
C PHE A 7 33.73 -26.42 -25.81
N PHE A 8 32.45 -26.78 -25.89
CA PHE A 8 31.35 -25.88 -25.54
C PHE A 8 31.31 -25.75 -24.01
N SER A 9 31.86 -24.66 -23.50
CA SER A 9 31.67 -24.26 -22.10
C SER A 9 30.23 -23.79 -21.93
N LEU A 10 29.37 -24.66 -21.39
CA LEU A 10 28.04 -24.29 -20.90
C LEU A 10 28.23 -23.37 -19.68
N ILE A 11 28.26 -22.07 -19.91
CA ILE A 11 28.06 -21.09 -18.83
C ILE A 11 26.55 -21.11 -18.53
N SER A 12 26.15 -22.03 -17.66
CA SER A 12 24.83 -22.00 -17.04
C SER A 12 24.73 -20.74 -16.17
N ILE A 13 24.19 -19.67 -16.74
CA ILE A 13 23.75 -18.51 -15.98
C ILE A 13 22.59 -19.00 -15.10
N LEU A 14 22.90 -19.37 -13.86
CA LEU A 14 21.90 -19.59 -12.82
C LEU A 14 21.24 -18.23 -12.54
N CYS A 15 20.22 -17.88 -13.30
CA CYS A 15 19.24 -16.87 -12.90
C CYS A 15 18.46 -17.44 -11.72
N PHE A 16 19.02 -17.34 -10.52
CA PHE A 16 18.27 -17.59 -9.29
C PHE A 16 17.11 -16.60 -9.24
N SER A 17 15.89 -17.12 -9.38
CA SER A 17 14.66 -16.38 -9.13
C SER A 17 14.71 -15.83 -7.71
N GLN A 18 14.64 -14.49 -7.54
CA GLN A 18 14.64 -13.87 -6.21
C GLN A 18 13.44 -14.34 -5.37
N GLN A 19 12.32 -14.68 -6.02
CA GLN A 19 11.11 -15.16 -5.39
C GLN A 19 11.32 -16.50 -4.63
N LYS A 20 12.21 -17.37 -5.10
CA LYS A 20 12.56 -18.64 -4.40
C LYS A 20 13.35 -18.43 -3.11
N ASN A 21 14.00 -17.27 -2.96
CA ASN A 21 14.81 -16.95 -1.78
C ASN A 21 14.04 -16.12 -0.74
N VAL A 22 12.83 -15.64 -1.08
CA VAL A 22 11.95 -14.96 -0.13
C VAL A 22 11.16 -16.00 0.65
N LEU A 23 11.50 -16.14 1.92
CA LEU A 23 10.72 -16.92 2.88
C LEU A 23 9.73 -16.00 3.58
N VAL A 24 8.51 -16.49 3.81
CA VAL A 24 7.49 -15.81 4.60
C VAL A 24 7.09 -16.74 5.72
N SER A 25 7.10 -16.23 6.94
CA SER A 25 6.75 -16.96 8.16
C SER A 25 5.76 -16.15 8.99
N ASN A 26 5.31 -16.70 10.12
CA ASN A 26 4.43 -15.95 11.02
C ASN A 26 5.25 -15.07 11.96
N LEU A 27 4.92 -13.78 12.00
CA LEU A 27 5.38 -12.86 13.03
C LEU A 27 4.97 -13.42 14.41
N ARG A 28 5.84 -13.24 15.41
CA ARG A 28 5.62 -13.74 16.77
C ARG A 28 5.24 -12.58 17.70
N PRO A 29 4.39 -12.85 18.72
CA PRO A 29 3.75 -14.12 19.03
C PRO A 29 2.61 -14.46 18.06
N LYS A 30 2.50 -15.73 17.65
CA LYS A 30 1.40 -16.19 16.79
C LYS A 30 0.23 -16.65 17.66
N SER A 31 -0.99 -16.24 17.35
CA SER A 31 -2.23 -16.80 17.90
C SER A 31 -3.25 -17.06 16.77
N GLU A 32 -4.45 -17.51 17.12
CA GLU A 32 -5.56 -17.66 16.16
C GLU A 32 -6.02 -16.33 15.54
N ASN A 33 -5.93 -15.23 16.30
CA ASN A 33 -6.32 -13.89 15.85
C ASN A 33 -5.15 -13.08 15.28
N PHE A 34 -3.92 -13.61 15.35
CA PHE A 34 -2.70 -12.93 14.95
C PHE A 34 -1.78 -13.86 14.16
N ILE A 35 -2.17 -14.08 12.90
CA ILE A 35 -1.41 -14.77 11.87
C ILE A 35 -0.97 -13.72 10.84
N PHE A 36 0.17 -13.10 11.10
CA PHE A 36 0.68 -11.97 10.30
C PHE A 36 2.02 -12.33 9.61
N PRO A 37 2.27 -11.88 8.38
CA PRO A 37 3.49 -12.24 7.65
C PRO A 37 4.74 -11.56 8.22
N LEU A 38 5.82 -12.33 8.30
CA LEU A 38 7.18 -11.88 8.54
C LEU A 38 8.07 -12.34 7.39
N ILE A 39 8.67 -11.37 6.69
CA ILE A 39 9.52 -11.62 5.53
C ILE A 39 10.94 -11.95 5.99
N SER A 40 11.55 -12.94 5.34
CA SER A 40 12.97 -13.25 5.47
C SER A 40 13.60 -13.34 4.08
N LEU A 41 14.61 -12.50 3.86
CA LEU A 41 15.36 -12.38 2.62
C LEU A 41 16.84 -12.16 2.97
N ALA A 42 17.50 -13.24 3.41
CA ALA A 42 18.89 -13.22 3.88
C ALA A 42 19.87 -12.60 2.87
N SER A 43 19.60 -12.74 1.56
CA SER A 43 20.42 -12.14 0.51
C SER A 43 20.35 -10.60 0.45
N LYS A 44 19.31 -9.98 1.03
CA LYS A 44 19.08 -8.53 1.03
C LYS A 44 18.48 -8.06 2.37
N PRO A 45 19.27 -8.01 3.46
CA PRO A 45 18.76 -7.65 4.78
C PRO A 45 18.13 -6.24 4.86
N SER A 46 18.61 -5.29 4.04
CA SER A 46 18.00 -3.95 3.97
C SER A 46 16.58 -3.97 3.39
N VAL A 47 16.36 -4.74 2.32
CA VAL A 47 15.05 -4.94 1.70
C VAL A 47 14.12 -5.66 2.67
N GLU A 48 14.60 -6.73 3.31
CA GLU A 48 13.85 -7.46 4.35
C GLU A 48 13.37 -6.51 5.46
N LYS A 49 14.31 -5.75 6.03
CA LYS A 49 14.00 -4.80 7.10
C LYS A 49 12.99 -3.74 6.66
N LYS A 50 13.12 -3.23 5.44
CA LYS A 50 12.24 -2.20 4.90
C LYS A 50 10.81 -2.72 4.72
N ILE A 51 10.64 -3.90 4.12
CA ILE A 51 9.32 -4.52 3.96
C ILE A 51 8.67 -4.82 5.31
N ASN A 52 9.41 -5.43 6.25
CA ASN A 52 8.87 -5.73 7.58
C ASN A 52 8.55 -4.45 8.38
N THR A 53 9.34 -3.38 8.22
CA THR A 53 9.03 -2.08 8.83
C THR A 53 7.75 -1.49 8.23
N PHE A 54 7.60 -1.53 6.91
CA PHE A 54 6.38 -1.08 6.24
C PHE A 54 5.16 -1.84 6.77
N LEU A 55 5.20 -3.18 6.73
CA LEU A 55 4.07 -4.03 7.12
C LEU A 55 3.65 -3.77 8.58
N GLN A 56 4.60 -3.79 9.51
CA GLN A 56 4.27 -3.62 10.93
C GLN A 56 3.84 -2.18 11.27
N VAL A 57 4.45 -1.16 10.67
CA VAL A 57 4.04 0.23 10.92
C VAL A 57 2.70 0.54 10.28
N ASN A 58 2.47 0.09 9.04
CA ASN A 58 1.23 0.40 8.31
C ASN A 58 0.02 -0.38 8.84
N GLU A 59 0.20 -1.67 9.14
CA GLU A 59 -0.92 -2.56 9.49
C GLU A 59 -1.11 -2.73 11.00
N LEU A 60 -0.04 -2.62 11.79
CA LEU A 60 -0.08 -2.87 13.25
C LEU A 60 0.22 -1.62 14.08
N GLU A 61 0.52 -0.49 13.44
CA GLU A 61 1.04 0.72 14.09
C GLU A 61 2.27 0.45 14.97
N PHE A 62 3.02 -0.61 14.65
CA PHE A 62 4.11 -1.10 15.47
C PHE A 62 5.46 -0.87 14.80
N ILE A 63 6.35 -0.15 15.48
CA ILE A 63 7.73 0.02 15.03
C ILE A 63 8.52 -1.23 15.44
N PRO A 64 9.20 -1.94 14.50
CA PRO A 64 9.99 -3.11 14.85
C PRO A 64 10.98 -2.87 16.01
N ASP A 65 11.06 -3.83 16.91
CA ASP A 65 11.83 -3.83 18.17
C ASP A 65 11.51 -2.63 19.12
N SER A 66 10.29 -2.10 19.10
CA SER A 66 9.83 -1.06 20.05
C SER A 66 9.22 -1.62 21.34
N GLY A 67 8.85 -2.90 21.34
CA GLY A 67 8.17 -3.55 22.46
C GLY A 67 8.12 -5.06 22.33
N LYS A 68 7.39 -5.71 23.24
CA LYS A 68 7.31 -7.19 23.31
C LYS A 68 6.23 -7.79 22.42
N ASP A 69 5.15 -7.05 22.16
CA ASP A 69 4.00 -7.56 21.42
C ASP A 69 3.60 -6.59 20.29
N PRO A 70 3.83 -6.96 19.02
CA PRO A 70 3.45 -6.14 17.87
C PRO A 70 1.93 -6.02 17.69
N PHE A 71 1.12 -6.88 18.30
CA PHE A 71 -0.34 -6.90 18.13
C PHE A 71 -1.10 -6.10 19.18
N HIS A 72 -0.40 -5.54 20.17
CA HIS A 72 -1.03 -4.74 21.22
C HIS A 72 -1.74 -3.50 20.64
N LEU A 73 -1.10 -2.75 19.73
CA LEU A 73 -1.72 -1.55 19.16
C LEU A 73 -2.88 -1.89 18.22
N ALA A 74 -2.76 -2.96 17.43
CA ALA A 74 -3.86 -3.49 16.64
C ALA A 74 -5.08 -3.93 17.49
N SER A 75 -4.91 -4.19 18.80
CA SER A 75 -5.98 -4.67 19.69
C SER A 75 -6.47 -3.66 20.73
N THR A 76 -5.80 -2.52 20.93
CA THR A 76 -6.11 -1.59 22.03
C THR A 76 -6.36 -0.15 21.59
N ALA A 77 -7.58 0.17 21.15
CA ALA A 77 -8.12 1.52 21.31
C ALA A 77 -8.62 1.68 22.77
N THR A 78 -8.10 2.65 23.53
CA THR A 78 -8.40 2.82 24.96
C THR A 78 -9.47 3.88 25.27
N ASN A 79 -10.19 4.38 24.26
CA ASN A 79 -11.44 5.14 24.43
C ASN A 79 -12.65 4.27 24.04
N THR A 80 -13.83 4.64 24.51
CA THR A 80 -15.07 3.84 24.64
C THR A 80 -15.76 3.39 23.34
N TYR A 81 -15.04 3.31 22.22
CA TYR A 81 -15.51 2.81 20.90
C TYR A 81 -14.42 1.93 20.26
N ARG A 82 -14.08 0.78 20.86
CA ARG A 82 -12.84 0.06 20.53
C ARG A 82 -12.86 -0.56 19.13
N ASN A 83 -11.95 -0.13 18.27
CA ASN A 83 -11.65 -0.79 17.00
C ASN A 83 -10.43 -1.72 17.19
N PHE A 84 -10.63 -3.04 17.16
CA PHE A 84 -9.54 -4.00 17.06
C PHE A 84 -9.40 -4.49 15.61
N VAL A 85 -8.19 -4.92 15.24
CA VAL A 85 -7.88 -5.57 13.97
C VAL A 85 -7.27 -6.93 14.28
N TYR A 86 -7.88 -7.98 13.75
CA TYR A 86 -7.36 -9.34 13.74
C TYR A 86 -6.86 -9.70 12.35
N PHE A 87 -5.82 -10.53 12.32
CA PHE A 87 -5.26 -11.10 11.10
C PHE A 87 -5.37 -12.61 11.20
N TYR A 88 -6.25 -13.21 10.42
CA TYR A 88 -6.52 -14.65 10.45
C TYR A 88 -5.58 -15.43 9.53
N GLY A 89 -5.03 -14.79 8.51
CA GLY A 89 -4.19 -15.48 7.55
C GLY A 89 -3.42 -14.56 6.62
N TRP A 90 -2.43 -15.16 5.97
CA TRP A 90 -1.75 -14.56 4.83
C TRP A 90 -1.34 -15.64 3.83
N LYS A 91 -1.23 -15.23 2.57
CA LYS A 91 -0.80 -16.08 1.47
C LYS A 91 0.21 -15.34 0.59
N LYS A 92 1.34 -15.99 0.31
CA LYS A 92 2.29 -15.53 -0.70
C LYS A 92 1.79 -15.97 -2.08
N LEU A 93 1.57 -15.00 -2.98
CA LEU A 93 1.10 -15.27 -4.33
C LEU A 93 2.26 -15.58 -5.29
N GLU A 94 1.93 -16.27 -6.40
CA GLU A 94 2.88 -16.54 -7.46
C GLU A 94 3.02 -15.35 -8.41
N THR A 95 4.21 -14.76 -8.43
CA THR A 95 4.51 -13.50 -9.10
C THR A 95 5.80 -13.57 -9.91
N PRO A 96 6.08 -12.58 -10.77
CA PRO A 96 7.38 -12.42 -11.41
C PRO A 96 8.52 -12.26 -10.39
N ASN A 97 9.73 -12.59 -10.81
CA ASN A 97 10.90 -12.72 -9.93
C ASN A 97 11.17 -11.52 -9.01
N ASN A 98 10.90 -10.28 -9.44
CA ASN A 98 11.23 -9.07 -8.68
C ASN A 98 10.10 -8.61 -7.76
N ILE A 99 8.99 -9.35 -7.69
CA ILE A 99 7.78 -8.92 -7.00
C ILE A 99 7.45 -9.92 -5.89
N LEU A 100 7.12 -9.41 -4.71
CA LEU A 100 6.43 -10.17 -3.67
C LEU A 100 5.00 -9.62 -3.57
N SER A 101 4.00 -10.48 -3.81
CA SER A 101 2.61 -10.17 -3.51
C SER A 101 2.14 -11.02 -2.34
N LEU A 102 1.52 -10.36 -1.37
CA LEU A 102 0.89 -10.96 -0.21
C LEU A 102 -0.60 -10.65 -0.26
N GLU A 103 -1.41 -11.67 -0.04
CA GLU A 103 -2.80 -11.55 0.38
C GLU A 103 -2.83 -11.70 1.90
N MET A 104 -3.53 -10.84 2.61
CA MET A 104 -3.76 -10.94 4.05
C MET A 104 -5.25 -10.82 4.32
N GLU A 105 -5.77 -11.65 5.21
CA GLU A 105 -7.18 -11.65 5.57
C GLU A 105 -7.35 -11.47 7.08
N GLY A 106 -8.48 -10.90 7.46
CA GLY A 106 -8.73 -10.56 8.84
C GLY A 106 -10.10 -9.96 9.08
N GLU A 107 -10.26 -9.40 10.26
CA GLU A 107 -11.45 -8.69 10.68
C GLU A 107 -11.05 -7.38 11.33
N ALA A 108 -11.70 -6.29 10.92
CA ALA A 108 -11.64 -5.03 11.63
C ALA A 108 -13.00 -4.78 12.27
N SER A 109 -13.00 -4.47 13.57
CA SER A 109 -14.23 -4.08 14.28
C SER A 109 -14.24 -2.58 14.47
N GLY A 110 -15.43 -1.99 14.39
CA GLY A 110 -15.71 -0.70 14.99
C GLY A 110 -17.13 -0.62 15.51
N ALA A 111 -18.01 0.11 14.81
CA ALA A 111 -19.45 -0.02 15.07
C ALA A 111 -19.96 -1.44 14.74
N TYR A 112 -19.36 -2.08 13.74
CA TYR A 112 -19.60 -3.45 13.32
C TYR A 112 -18.26 -4.13 13.00
N SER A 113 -18.22 -5.46 13.12
CA SER A 113 -17.11 -6.26 12.59
C SER A 113 -17.26 -6.44 11.09
N GLU A 114 -16.16 -6.27 10.36
CA GLU A 114 -16.11 -6.42 8.91
C GLU A 114 -14.88 -7.26 8.55
N HIS A 115 -15.13 -8.36 7.83
CA HIS A 115 -14.07 -9.14 7.22
C HIS A 115 -13.38 -8.32 6.12
N PHE A 116 -12.05 -8.36 6.08
CA PHE A 116 -11.27 -7.76 5.00
C PHE A 116 -10.30 -8.78 4.40
N VAL A 117 -10.06 -8.61 3.10
CA VAL A 117 -8.89 -9.15 2.40
C VAL A 117 -8.14 -7.95 1.88
N ASN A 118 -6.83 -7.92 2.11
CA ASN A 118 -5.98 -6.89 1.52
C ASN A 118 -4.74 -7.44 0.81
N TYR A 119 -4.23 -6.67 -0.13
CA TYR A 119 -3.11 -7.04 -0.98
C TYR A 119 -1.93 -6.09 -0.83
N LYS A 120 -0.72 -6.64 -0.61
CA LYS A 120 0.53 -5.87 -0.53
C LYS A 120 1.54 -6.36 -1.56
N ASN A 121 1.99 -5.46 -2.42
CA ASN A 121 2.92 -5.74 -3.50
C ASN A 121 4.24 -5.01 -3.25
N PHE A 122 5.35 -5.73 -3.17
CA PHE A 122 6.67 -5.16 -2.91
C PHE A 122 7.64 -5.43 -4.06
N ASP A 123 8.44 -4.42 -4.42
CA ASP A 123 9.59 -4.60 -5.30
C ASP A 123 10.77 -5.17 -4.49
N LEU A 124 11.10 -6.44 -4.71
CA LEU A 124 12.18 -7.16 -4.03
C LEU A 124 13.59 -6.60 -4.31
N ARG A 125 13.72 -5.65 -5.24
CA ARG A 125 14.97 -4.95 -5.53
C ARG A 125 15.17 -3.75 -4.61
N THR A 126 14.09 -3.11 -4.14
CA THR A 126 14.13 -1.86 -3.37
C THR A 126 13.47 -1.94 -2.01
N GLY A 127 12.62 -2.93 -1.77
CA GLY A 127 11.77 -3.05 -0.59
C GLY A 127 10.64 -2.02 -0.50
N ASN A 128 10.41 -1.22 -1.55
CA ASN A 128 9.26 -0.32 -1.62
C ASN A 128 7.98 -1.11 -1.88
N LEU A 129 6.87 -0.67 -1.29
CA LEU A 129 5.55 -1.03 -1.79
C LEU A 129 5.43 -0.52 -3.23
N ILE A 130 4.71 -1.25 -4.06
CA ILE A 130 4.40 -0.89 -5.44
C ILE A 130 3.06 -0.17 -5.42
N ASN A 131 3.01 1.09 -5.83
CA ASN A 131 1.75 1.80 -6.05
C ASN A 131 1.20 1.45 -7.45
N LEU A 132 -0.11 1.25 -7.56
CA LEU A 132 -0.75 0.89 -8.84
C LEU A 132 -0.49 1.95 -9.91
N LYS A 133 -0.68 3.23 -9.57
CA LYS A 133 -0.46 4.38 -10.47
C LYS A 133 0.99 4.46 -10.99
N ASP A 134 1.99 4.02 -10.22
CA ASP A 134 3.40 4.01 -10.65
C ASP A 134 3.71 2.98 -11.74
N LEU A 135 2.82 2.01 -11.99
CA LEU A 135 3.01 1.01 -13.03
C LEU A 135 2.73 1.53 -14.44
N PHE A 136 2.06 2.67 -14.56
CA PHE A 136 1.61 3.20 -15.84
C PHE A 136 2.26 4.56 -16.12
N GLU A 137 2.42 4.90 -17.40
CA GLU A 137 2.77 6.28 -17.76
C GLU A 137 1.65 7.23 -17.27
N PRO A 138 1.98 8.46 -16.81
CA PRO A 138 0.99 9.38 -16.27
C PRO A 138 -0.22 9.62 -17.19
N GLU A 139 0.02 9.75 -18.49
CA GLU A 139 -1.01 9.93 -19.52
C GLU A 139 -1.89 8.69 -19.75
N ALA A 140 -1.43 7.50 -19.35
CA ALA A 140 -2.14 6.24 -19.54
C ALA A 140 -3.05 5.86 -18.35
N ILE A 141 -2.88 6.51 -17.18
CA ILE A 141 -3.63 6.18 -15.97
C ILE A 141 -5.15 6.26 -16.20
N SER A 142 -5.61 7.30 -16.91
CA SER A 142 -7.04 7.47 -17.22
C SER A 142 -7.58 6.38 -18.15
N GLU A 143 -6.79 5.90 -19.11
CA GLU A 143 -7.18 4.79 -19.98
C GLU A 143 -7.33 3.49 -19.19
N ILE A 144 -6.43 3.22 -18.24
CA ILE A 144 -6.52 2.05 -17.37
C ILE A 144 -7.75 2.12 -16.46
N GLN A 145 -8.01 3.28 -15.89
CA GLN A 145 -9.22 3.53 -15.09
C GLN A 145 -10.48 3.23 -15.90
N ILE A 146 -10.57 3.73 -17.14
CA ILE A 146 -11.69 3.46 -18.05
C ILE A 146 -11.81 1.95 -18.34
N LEU A 147 -10.70 1.25 -18.57
CA LEU A 147 -10.71 -0.19 -18.81
C LEU A 147 -11.26 -0.97 -17.60
N VAL A 148 -10.83 -0.62 -16.39
CA VAL A 148 -11.29 -1.25 -15.13
C VAL A 148 -12.78 -0.96 -14.91
N ASN A 149 -13.16 0.31 -14.92
CA ASN A 149 -14.54 0.74 -14.69
C ASN A 149 -15.51 0.15 -15.71
N LYS A 150 -15.10 0.02 -16.97
CA LYS A 150 -15.93 -0.59 -18.02
C LYS A 150 -16.21 -2.06 -17.75
N GLN A 151 -15.24 -2.82 -17.23
CA GLN A 151 -15.43 -4.23 -16.93
C GLN A 151 -16.39 -4.43 -15.74
N ILE A 152 -16.20 -3.65 -14.67
CA ILE A 152 -17.08 -3.66 -13.50
C ILE A 152 -18.49 -3.22 -13.88
N ALA A 153 -18.63 -2.12 -14.62
CA ALA A 153 -19.95 -1.64 -15.06
C ALA A 153 -20.67 -2.67 -15.94
N LYS A 154 -19.93 -3.42 -16.77
CA LYS A 154 -20.49 -4.50 -17.55
C LYS A 154 -21.00 -5.64 -16.67
N GLU A 155 -20.21 -6.08 -15.68
CA GLU A 155 -20.61 -7.15 -14.76
C GLU A 155 -21.89 -6.79 -13.99
N ILE A 156 -21.96 -5.58 -13.45
CA ILE A 156 -23.16 -5.08 -12.78
C ILE A 156 -24.35 -5.00 -13.75
N THR A 157 -24.14 -4.50 -14.96
CA THR A 157 -25.21 -4.36 -15.96
C THR A 157 -25.75 -5.74 -16.36
N ASP A 158 -24.87 -6.68 -16.68
CA ASP A 158 -25.24 -8.05 -17.04
C ASP A 158 -26.03 -8.72 -15.90
N TYR A 159 -25.58 -8.57 -14.65
CA TYR A 159 -26.28 -9.10 -13.47
C TYR A 159 -27.68 -8.51 -13.30
N THR A 160 -27.78 -7.17 -13.33
CA THR A 160 -29.08 -6.51 -13.16
C THR A 160 -30.04 -6.74 -14.33
N ASP A 161 -29.54 -6.97 -15.54
CA ASP A 161 -30.38 -7.29 -16.70
C ASP A 161 -30.92 -8.72 -16.63
N ASP A 162 -30.11 -9.69 -16.16
CA ASP A 162 -30.58 -11.03 -15.87
C ASP A 162 -31.65 -11.03 -14.76
N LEU A 163 -31.41 -10.28 -13.68
CA LEU A 163 -32.34 -10.17 -12.56
C LEU A 163 -33.66 -9.49 -12.96
N LYS A 164 -33.65 -8.51 -13.87
CA LYS A 164 -34.89 -7.92 -14.44
C LYS A 164 -35.66 -8.89 -15.32
N ALA A 165 -34.96 -9.77 -16.03
CA ALA A 165 -35.59 -10.71 -16.96
C ALA A 165 -36.19 -11.92 -16.22
N ASN A 166 -35.53 -12.38 -15.15
CA ASN A 166 -35.85 -13.63 -14.47
C ASN A 166 -36.37 -13.46 -13.03
N GLY A 167 -36.08 -12.33 -12.39
CA GLY A 167 -36.56 -11.97 -11.05
C GLY A 167 -37.87 -11.19 -11.07
N ASN A 168 -38.61 -11.24 -9.97
CA ASN A 168 -39.85 -10.48 -9.80
C ASN A 168 -40.22 -10.17 -8.33
N SER A 169 -39.35 -10.52 -7.38
CA SER A 169 -39.57 -10.25 -5.96
C SER A 169 -39.33 -8.78 -5.62
N GLU A 170 -39.79 -8.33 -4.45
CA GLU A 170 -39.44 -6.99 -3.96
C GLU A 170 -37.94 -6.90 -3.62
N GLU A 171 -37.34 -7.99 -3.17
CA GLU A 171 -35.89 -8.09 -2.92
C GLU A 171 -35.09 -7.85 -4.20
N ASP A 172 -35.50 -8.47 -5.32
CA ASP A 172 -34.86 -8.28 -6.63
C ASP A 172 -34.84 -6.79 -7.03
N LYS A 173 -35.92 -6.05 -6.74
CA LYS A 173 -36.01 -4.62 -7.04
C LYS A 173 -35.05 -3.80 -6.17
N GLU A 174 -34.86 -4.18 -4.91
CA GLU A 174 -33.91 -3.51 -4.01
C GLU A 174 -32.46 -3.78 -4.42
N VAL A 175 -32.15 -5.02 -4.81
CA VAL A 175 -30.85 -5.43 -5.38
C VAL A 175 -30.56 -4.63 -6.66
N ILE A 176 -31.53 -4.57 -7.59
CA ILE A 176 -31.39 -3.77 -8.82
C ILE A 176 -31.12 -2.30 -8.50
N ARG A 177 -31.85 -1.69 -7.55
CA ARG A 177 -31.67 -0.29 -7.16
C ARG A 177 -30.25 -0.05 -6.62
N MET A 178 -29.78 -0.90 -5.70
CA MET A 178 -28.44 -0.80 -5.12
C MET A 178 -27.36 -0.80 -6.21
N TYR A 179 -27.42 -1.75 -7.14
CA TYR A 179 -26.46 -1.85 -8.23
C TYR A 179 -26.56 -0.68 -9.23
N GLN A 180 -27.76 -0.17 -9.50
CA GLN A 180 -27.95 1.01 -10.34
C GLN A 180 -27.34 2.27 -9.73
N GLU A 181 -27.50 2.49 -8.43
CA GLU A 181 -26.85 3.58 -7.70
C GLU A 181 -25.32 3.41 -7.75
N CYS A 182 -24.83 2.19 -7.53
CA CYS A 182 -23.41 1.89 -7.62
C CYS A 182 -22.82 2.19 -9.01
N LEU A 183 -23.56 1.90 -10.09
CA LEU A 183 -23.12 2.17 -11.47
C LEU A 183 -22.81 3.64 -11.74
N GLU A 184 -23.46 4.58 -11.05
CA GLU A 184 -23.17 6.01 -11.17
C GLU A 184 -21.75 6.32 -10.67
N TYR A 185 -21.37 5.75 -9.54
CA TYR A 185 -20.01 5.87 -8.97
C TYR A 185 -18.98 4.99 -9.68
N VAL A 186 -19.41 3.90 -10.32
CA VAL A 186 -18.48 3.00 -11.00
C VAL A 186 -17.88 3.64 -12.24
N LYS A 187 -18.70 4.33 -13.03
CA LYS A 187 -18.28 4.90 -14.32
C LYS A 187 -17.13 5.90 -14.18
N ASP A 188 -17.20 6.75 -13.16
CA ASP A 188 -16.21 7.81 -12.91
C ASP A 188 -15.24 7.49 -11.76
N GLY A 189 -15.28 6.27 -11.22
CA GLY A 189 -14.45 5.86 -10.08
C GLY A 189 -12.94 5.94 -10.38
N SER A 190 -12.16 6.43 -9.41
CA SER A 190 -10.70 6.54 -9.52
C SER A 190 -9.98 5.24 -9.15
N LEU A 191 -8.70 5.15 -9.50
CA LEU A 191 -7.79 4.08 -9.02
C LEU A 191 -7.20 4.36 -7.63
N GLU A 192 -7.68 5.37 -6.91
CA GLU A 192 -7.11 5.77 -5.60
C GLU A 192 -7.45 4.77 -4.48
N TYR A 193 -8.65 4.19 -4.52
CA TYR A 193 -9.19 3.32 -3.47
C TYR A 193 -9.32 1.85 -3.91
N VAL A 194 -8.64 1.48 -4.99
CA VAL A 194 -8.63 0.08 -5.45
C VAL A 194 -7.43 -0.64 -4.86
N GLU A 195 -7.62 -1.92 -4.57
CA GLU A 195 -6.51 -2.81 -4.30
C GLU A 195 -6.04 -3.49 -5.58
N PHE A 196 -4.90 -4.16 -5.52
CA PHE A 196 -4.44 -4.98 -6.64
C PHE A 196 -3.41 -6.01 -6.18
N PHE A 197 -3.21 -7.03 -7.00
CA PHE A 197 -2.11 -7.97 -6.82
C PHE A 197 -1.55 -8.45 -8.16
N PHE A 198 -0.32 -8.95 -8.13
CA PHE A 198 0.32 -9.57 -9.29
C PHE A 198 0.02 -11.06 -9.35
N GLY A 199 -0.27 -11.55 -10.56
CA GLY A 199 -0.02 -12.92 -10.98
C GLY A 199 1.23 -13.01 -11.85
N GLN A 200 1.53 -14.19 -12.39
CA GLN A 200 2.73 -14.41 -13.22
C GLN A 200 2.73 -13.58 -14.52
N ASP A 201 1.57 -13.35 -15.11
CA ASP A 201 1.39 -12.72 -16.43
C ASP A 201 0.27 -11.67 -16.47
N LYS A 202 -0.25 -11.27 -15.30
CA LYS A 202 -1.34 -10.30 -15.16
C LYS A 202 -1.27 -9.53 -13.85
N ILE A 203 -1.94 -8.39 -13.80
CA ILE A 203 -2.36 -7.74 -12.55
C ILE A 203 -3.86 -7.95 -12.41
N THR A 204 -4.32 -8.22 -11.20
CA THR A 204 -5.75 -8.18 -10.87
C THR A 204 -6.00 -6.93 -10.03
N VAL A 205 -6.86 -6.04 -10.51
CA VAL A 205 -7.37 -4.89 -9.75
C VAL A 205 -8.62 -5.32 -9.01
N VAL A 206 -8.69 -5.01 -7.72
CA VAL A 206 -9.80 -5.39 -6.84
C VAL A 206 -10.50 -4.12 -6.38
N ARG A 207 -11.80 -4.02 -6.67
CA ARG A 207 -12.64 -2.92 -6.20
C ARG A 207 -13.65 -3.46 -5.20
N GLY A 208 -13.83 -2.70 -4.12
CA GLY A 208 -14.81 -3.02 -3.09
C GLY A 208 -16.24 -3.13 -3.63
N ARG A 209 -17.03 -3.95 -2.93
CA ARG A 209 -18.47 -4.16 -3.11
C ARG A 209 -19.32 -2.89 -3.20
N CYS A 210 -20.52 -3.03 -3.77
CA CYS A 210 -21.48 -1.93 -3.93
C CYS A 210 -22.29 -1.67 -2.66
N SER A 211 -22.53 -2.71 -1.86
CA SER A 211 -23.30 -2.62 -0.62
C SER A 211 -22.53 -1.95 0.51
N ASN A 212 -23.27 -1.22 1.34
CA ASN A 212 -22.80 -0.88 2.68
C ASN A 212 -22.95 -2.09 3.63
N HIS A 213 -22.56 -1.92 4.89
CA HIS A 213 -22.65 -3.01 5.87
C HIS A 213 -24.09 -3.55 6.04
N ALA A 214 -25.10 -2.68 6.07
CA ALA A 214 -26.50 -3.06 6.29
C ALA A 214 -27.11 -3.83 5.09
N MET A 215 -26.61 -3.58 3.88
CA MET A 215 -27.11 -4.20 2.65
C MET A 215 -26.27 -5.39 2.18
N ARG A 216 -25.33 -5.88 3.00
CA ARG A 216 -24.40 -6.95 2.58
C ARG A 216 -25.10 -8.22 2.11
N ALA A 217 -26.22 -8.58 2.74
CA ALA A 217 -26.97 -9.77 2.36
C ALA A 217 -27.61 -9.70 0.97
N LEU A 218 -27.73 -8.49 0.40
CA LEU A 218 -28.30 -8.24 -0.93
C LEU A 218 -27.22 -8.17 -2.04
N ASP A 219 -25.94 -8.31 -1.70
CA ASP A 219 -24.83 -8.10 -2.63
C ASP A 219 -24.20 -9.42 -3.04
N ASP A 220 -24.76 -10.02 -4.09
CA ASP A 220 -24.28 -11.30 -4.64
C ASP A 220 -22.97 -11.17 -5.43
N LEU A 221 -22.69 -9.98 -5.98
CA LEU A 221 -21.47 -9.71 -6.74
C LEU A 221 -20.25 -9.48 -5.83
N ASP A 222 -20.46 -8.92 -4.63
CA ASP A 222 -19.41 -8.61 -3.65
C ASP A 222 -18.26 -7.80 -4.29
N ASP A 223 -17.00 -8.12 -3.98
CA ASP A 223 -15.84 -7.44 -4.56
C ASP A 223 -15.61 -7.79 -6.04
N TYR A 224 -15.20 -6.79 -6.83
CA TYR A 224 -14.97 -6.95 -8.27
C TYR A 224 -13.50 -7.19 -8.59
N PHE A 225 -13.21 -8.26 -9.34
CA PHE A 225 -11.85 -8.65 -9.74
C PHE A 225 -11.62 -8.44 -11.24
N VAL A 226 -10.89 -7.38 -11.58
CA VAL A 226 -10.56 -7.06 -12.98
C VAL A 226 -9.16 -7.54 -13.32
N GLU A 227 -9.09 -8.60 -14.11
CA GLU A 227 -7.83 -9.12 -14.63
C GLU A 227 -7.31 -8.34 -15.84
N LEU A 228 -6.08 -7.85 -15.73
CA LEU A 228 -5.38 -7.12 -16.77
C LEU A 228 -4.11 -7.92 -17.16
N PRO A 229 -4.18 -8.75 -18.22
CA PRO A 229 -3.01 -9.47 -18.73
C PRO A 229 -1.92 -8.51 -19.18
N PHE A 230 -0.66 -8.77 -18.83
CA PHE A 230 0.48 -7.89 -19.16
C PHE A 230 0.55 -7.60 -20.65
N SER A 231 0.28 -8.59 -21.51
CA SER A 231 0.27 -8.44 -22.97
C SER A 231 -0.74 -7.41 -23.48
N ARG A 232 -1.85 -7.20 -22.77
CA ARG A 232 -2.90 -6.23 -23.16
C ARG A 232 -2.53 -4.79 -22.79
N ILE A 233 -1.77 -4.63 -21.72
CA ILE A 233 -1.52 -3.35 -21.05
C ILE A 233 -0.05 -2.90 -21.15
N GLU A 234 0.82 -3.70 -21.76
CA GLU A 234 2.25 -3.40 -21.94
C GLU A 234 2.51 -2.02 -22.56
N LYS A 235 1.66 -1.59 -23.50
CA LYS A 235 1.76 -0.27 -24.14
C LYS A 235 1.55 0.91 -23.19
N TYR A 236 0.98 0.66 -22.01
CA TYR A 236 0.72 1.66 -20.96
C TYR A 236 1.82 1.70 -19.89
N TRP A 237 2.80 0.79 -19.96
CA TRP A 237 3.78 0.60 -18.90
C TRP A 237 4.69 1.80 -18.75
N SER A 238 4.84 2.26 -17.51
CA SER A 238 5.92 3.16 -17.15
C SER A 238 7.29 2.50 -17.35
N ASP A 239 8.35 3.30 -17.45
CA ASP A 239 9.72 2.80 -17.37
C ASP A 239 9.99 2.02 -16.07
N TYR A 240 9.26 2.33 -15.00
CA TYR A 240 9.30 1.57 -13.76
C TYR A 240 8.72 0.15 -13.94
N ALA A 241 7.51 0.01 -14.48
CA ALA A 241 6.91 -1.30 -14.73
C ALA A 241 7.73 -2.15 -15.69
N LYS A 242 8.21 -1.55 -16.80
CA LYS A 242 9.11 -2.23 -17.75
C LYS A 242 10.35 -2.77 -17.05
N SER A 243 10.99 -1.96 -16.21
CA SER A 243 12.13 -2.37 -15.39
C SER A 243 11.78 -3.49 -14.42
N LEU A 244 10.65 -3.37 -13.69
CA LEU A 244 10.18 -4.30 -12.67
C LEU A 244 9.91 -5.70 -13.24
N LEU A 245 9.24 -5.77 -14.39
CA LEU A 245 8.85 -7.01 -15.05
C LEU A 245 9.98 -7.62 -15.89
N SER A 246 11.02 -6.84 -16.19
CA SER A 246 12.17 -7.35 -16.95
C SER A 246 13.06 -8.30 -16.12
N LYS A 247 13.84 -9.13 -16.83
CA LYS A 247 14.94 -9.89 -16.24
C LYS A 247 16.18 -9.03 -15.92
N ASN A 248 16.15 -7.74 -16.28
CA ASN A 248 17.28 -6.83 -16.06
C ASN A 248 17.37 -6.42 -14.59
N LYS A 249 18.60 -6.23 -14.10
CA LYS A 249 18.90 -5.75 -12.75
C LYS A 249 18.82 -4.22 -12.61
N LYS A 250 18.78 -3.47 -13.72
CA LYS A 250 18.66 -2.00 -13.66
C LYS A 250 17.31 -1.61 -13.06
N VAL A 251 17.36 -0.94 -11.91
CA VAL A 251 16.18 -0.46 -11.19
C VAL A 251 15.85 0.95 -11.64
N THR A 252 14.65 1.13 -12.17
CA THR A 252 14.02 2.47 -12.32
C THR A 252 13.29 2.80 -11.01
N ARG A 253 13.27 4.08 -10.60
CA ARG A 253 12.58 4.52 -9.38
C ARG A 253 11.10 4.75 -9.68
N GLN A 254 10.23 4.42 -8.72
CA GLN A 254 8.83 4.89 -8.69
C GLN A 254 8.78 6.43 -8.62
N ASN A 255 7.78 7.05 -9.26
CA ASN A 255 7.66 8.49 -9.36
C ASN A 255 7.11 9.10 -8.06
N THR A 256 6.11 8.44 -7.46
CA THR A 256 5.45 8.93 -6.25
C THR A 256 6.36 8.91 -5.01
N ILE A 257 5.98 9.63 -3.96
CA ILE A 257 6.58 9.52 -2.62
C ILE A 257 5.73 8.69 -1.65
N GLU A 258 4.54 8.31 -2.08
CA GLU A 258 3.58 7.52 -1.32
C GLU A 258 4.12 6.12 -1.04
N ASN A 259 3.74 5.57 0.12
CA ASN A 259 4.13 4.25 0.61
C ASN A 259 5.66 4.06 0.74
N LYS A 260 6.41 5.15 1.00
CA LYS A 260 7.87 5.11 1.13
C LYS A 260 8.36 5.46 2.52
N LEU A 261 9.43 4.76 2.90
CA LEU A 261 10.18 5.01 4.11
C LEU A 261 11.41 5.87 3.81
N TYR A 262 11.64 6.86 4.65
CA TYR A 262 12.77 7.77 4.62
C TYR A 262 13.46 7.76 5.97
N LYS A 263 14.78 7.95 5.98
CA LYS A 263 15.57 8.03 7.21
C LYS A 263 16.52 9.20 7.15
N GLY A 264 16.73 9.84 8.28
CA GLY A 264 17.71 10.91 8.39
C GLY A 264 17.69 11.55 9.76
N THR A 265 17.80 12.87 9.83
CA THR A 265 17.96 13.59 11.09
C THR A 265 17.22 14.92 11.13
N ILE A 266 16.83 15.33 12.33
CA ILE A 266 16.51 16.71 12.68
C ILE A 266 17.74 17.33 13.37
N ASP A 267 18.16 18.51 12.92
CA ASP A 267 19.34 19.28 13.40
C ASP A 267 20.68 18.52 13.35
N GLY A 268 20.79 17.49 12.49
CA GLY A 268 21.95 16.58 12.48
C GLY A 268 22.10 15.73 13.75
N LYS A 269 21.19 15.85 14.71
CA LYS A 269 21.33 15.31 16.08
C LYS A 269 20.30 14.24 16.41
N TYR A 270 19.09 14.37 15.88
CA TYR A 270 17.98 13.50 16.25
C TYR A 270 17.65 12.58 15.08
N PRO A 271 18.10 11.31 15.10
CA PRO A 271 17.79 10.38 14.02
C PRO A 271 16.30 10.04 14.01
N VAL A 272 15.69 10.18 12.84
CA VAL A 272 14.27 9.94 12.62
C VAL A 272 14.05 9.01 11.44
N THR A 273 12.90 8.36 11.42
CA THR A 273 12.37 7.66 10.24
C THR A 273 10.99 8.24 9.96
N LEU A 274 10.69 8.46 8.68
CA LEU A 274 9.43 8.96 8.16
C LEU A 274 8.84 7.90 7.24
N PHE A 275 7.54 7.65 7.37
CA PHE A 275 6.74 6.82 6.48
C PHE A 275 5.64 7.69 5.89
N ILE A 276 5.71 7.98 4.59
CA ILE A 276 4.62 8.66 3.88
C ILE A 276 3.60 7.59 3.52
N LYS A 277 2.45 7.58 4.19
CA LYS A 277 1.46 6.51 4.12
C LYS A 277 0.60 6.66 2.88
N GLN A 278 -0.06 7.81 2.74
CA GLN A 278 -1.02 8.05 1.67
C GLN A 278 -0.89 9.46 1.13
N LEU A 279 -0.93 9.60 -0.19
CA LEU A 279 -0.97 10.88 -0.89
C LEU A 279 -2.26 10.93 -1.71
N TYR A 280 -3.14 11.88 -1.37
CA TYR A 280 -4.44 12.03 -2.01
C TYR A 280 -4.35 12.86 -3.28
N ASP A 281 -5.34 12.72 -4.16
CA ASP A 281 -5.37 13.43 -5.45
C ASP A 281 -5.46 14.97 -5.28
N ASP A 282 -5.94 15.47 -4.14
CA ASP A 282 -5.95 16.91 -3.81
C ASP A 282 -4.59 17.45 -3.32
N GLY A 283 -3.59 16.58 -3.20
CA GLY A 283 -2.25 16.88 -2.72
C GLY A 283 -2.11 16.83 -1.20
N SER A 284 -3.18 16.60 -0.43
CA SER A 284 -3.06 16.31 0.98
C SER A 284 -2.36 14.95 1.18
N PHE A 285 -1.67 14.76 2.30
CA PHE A 285 -1.06 13.48 2.61
C PHE A 285 -1.04 13.18 4.11
N SER A 286 -0.98 11.89 4.42
CA SER A 286 -0.78 11.37 5.77
C SER A 286 0.56 10.65 5.86
N ALA A 287 1.23 10.80 6.99
CA ALA A 287 2.50 10.18 7.26
C ALA A 287 2.65 9.86 8.75
N PHE A 288 3.51 8.91 9.06
CA PHE A 288 4.02 8.71 10.40
C PHE A 288 5.50 9.01 10.44
N TYR A 289 5.97 9.68 11.49
CA TYR A 289 7.39 9.75 11.77
C TYR A 289 7.68 9.32 13.19
N TRP A 290 8.91 8.91 13.46
CA TRP A 290 9.35 8.57 14.80
C TRP A 290 10.84 8.84 14.99
N TYR A 291 11.20 9.20 16.22
CA TYR A 291 12.59 9.23 16.65
C TYR A 291 13.10 7.80 16.83
N ASN A 292 14.23 7.48 16.22
CA ASN A 292 14.78 6.11 16.23
C ASN A 292 15.12 5.61 17.64
N LYS A 293 15.39 6.52 18.58
CA LYS A 293 15.65 6.20 19.99
C LYS A 293 14.39 5.81 20.75
N ASN A 294 13.29 6.55 20.55
CA ASN A 294 12.09 6.43 21.37
C ASN A 294 11.04 5.51 20.74
N LYS A 295 11.09 5.33 19.41
CA LYS A 295 10.20 4.45 18.64
C LYS A 295 8.72 4.63 18.98
N LYS A 296 8.26 5.88 19.05
CA LYS A 296 6.86 6.24 19.18
C LYS A 296 6.40 6.90 17.89
N LEU A 297 5.34 6.39 17.30
CA LEU A 297 4.72 6.98 16.11
C LEU A 297 4.15 8.35 16.46
N ILE A 298 4.38 9.30 15.57
CA ILE A 298 3.82 10.64 15.59
C ILE A 298 3.24 10.89 14.21
N GLU A 299 1.95 11.23 14.16
CA GLU A 299 1.24 11.48 12.92
C GLU A 299 1.59 12.87 12.36
N TRP A 300 1.82 12.89 11.06
CA TRP A 300 2.00 14.09 10.25
C TRP A 300 0.91 14.12 9.19
N SER A 301 0.14 15.20 9.19
CA SER A 301 -0.83 15.52 8.14
C SER A 301 -0.41 16.82 7.48
N GLY A 302 -0.36 16.83 6.15
CA GLY A 302 0.17 17.97 5.41
C GLY A 302 -0.30 18.01 3.98
N ASN A 303 0.33 18.88 3.19
CA ASN A 303 0.10 19.01 1.77
C ASN A 303 1.42 18.89 1.01
N LEU A 304 1.37 18.25 -0.15
CA LEU A 304 2.44 18.18 -1.15
C LEU A 304 1.99 18.95 -2.38
N LYS A 305 2.69 20.04 -2.71
CA LYS A 305 2.45 20.82 -3.93
C LYS A 305 3.76 21.18 -4.60
N ASN A 306 3.90 20.88 -5.89
CA ASN A 306 5.13 21.18 -6.66
C ASN A 306 6.40 20.65 -5.98
N ASN A 307 6.35 19.42 -5.46
CA ASN A 307 7.42 18.80 -4.66
C ASN A 307 7.76 19.51 -3.34
N HIS A 308 6.91 20.39 -2.85
CA HIS A 308 7.05 21.04 -1.55
C HIS A 308 6.05 20.47 -0.54
N ILE A 309 6.54 20.07 0.62
CA ILE A 309 5.80 19.52 1.75
C ILE A 309 5.60 20.60 2.80
N SER A 310 4.34 20.83 3.20
CA SER A 310 3.97 21.69 4.33
C SER A 310 3.16 20.89 5.35
N ILE A 311 3.62 20.84 6.61
CA ILE A 311 3.01 20.03 7.68
C ILE A 311 2.83 20.86 8.96
N ILE A 312 1.75 20.59 9.68
CA ILE A 312 1.55 20.99 11.07
C ILE A 312 1.64 19.75 11.95
N GLU A 313 2.68 19.67 12.77
CA GLU A 313 2.77 18.64 13.82
C GLU A 313 1.98 19.12 15.04
N ASN A 314 1.05 18.30 15.53
CA ASN A 314 0.26 18.60 16.73
C ASN A 314 0.89 17.97 17.99
N ASP A 315 0.83 18.69 19.11
CA ASP A 315 1.31 18.24 20.43
C ASP A 315 0.17 17.53 21.20
N TYR A 316 -0.92 18.25 21.45
CA TYR A 316 -2.09 17.74 22.18
C TYR A 316 -3.37 18.52 21.82
N HIS A 317 -4.53 17.91 22.03
CA HIS A 317 -5.82 18.60 21.96
C HIS A 317 -6.09 19.32 23.29
N SER A 318 -6.31 20.63 23.26
CA SER A 318 -6.70 21.40 24.44
C SER A 318 -8.23 21.44 24.53
N GLU A 319 -8.79 20.83 25.56
CA GLU A 319 -10.24 20.86 25.83
C GLU A 319 -10.74 22.29 26.12
N GLU A 320 -9.93 23.10 26.82
CA GLU A 320 -10.25 24.50 27.10
C GLU A 320 -10.37 25.32 25.83
N LEU A 321 -9.42 25.14 24.89
CA LEU A 321 -9.35 25.89 23.65
C LEU A 321 -10.13 25.23 22.50
N LYS A 322 -10.65 24.02 22.73
CA LYS A 322 -11.31 23.15 21.74
C LYS A 322 -10.54 23.05 20.42
N LYS A 323 -9.21 22.93 20.52
CA LYS A 323 -8.32 22.86 19.34
C LYS A 323 -7.04 22.10 19.62
N TRP A 324 -6.45 21.58 18.55
CA TRP A 324 -5.09 21.03 18.56
C TRP A 324 -4.06 22.14 18.75
N ILE A 325 -3.14 21.91 19.68
CA ILE A 325 -2.02 22.79 19.95
C ILE A 325 -0.84 22.32 19.10
N PRO A 326 -0.33 23.14 18.18
CA PRO A 326 0.78 22.76 17.32
C PRO A 326 2.08 22.63 18.13
N ARG A 327 2.85 21.60 17.80
CA ARG A 327 4.22 21.35 18.25
C ARG A 327 5.22 22.04 17.34
N ALA A 328 5.03 21.90 16.02
CA ALA A 328 5.97 22.41 15.03
C ALA A 328 5.34 22.60 13.66
N TYR A 329 6.01 23.42 12.85
CA TYR A 329 5.76 23.57 11.43
C TYR A 329 6.93 22.95 10.66
N ILE A 330 6.61 22.17 9.63
CA ILE A 330 7.63 21.56 8.76
C ILE A 330 7.39 22.04 7.33
N GLU A 331 8.44 22.59 6.74
CA GLU A 331 8.47 22.98 5.33
C GLU A 331 9.68 22.33 4.67
N ALA A 332 9.48 21.52 3.63
CA ALA A 332 10.56 20.74 3.02
C ALA A 332 10.35 20.46 1.53
N ASP A 333 11.44 20.38 0.78
CA ASP A 333 11.42 20.05 -0.64
C ASP A 333 11.79 18.58 -0.87
N VAL A 334 11.07 17.94 -1.78
CA VAL A 334 11.32 16.59 -2.28
C VAL A 334 12.17 16.69 -3.55
N ILE A 335 13.43 16.24 -3.47
CA ILE A 335 14.34 16.24 -4.61
C ILE A 335 14.86 14.82 -4.82
N GLY A 336 14.25 14.11 -5.77
CA GLY A 336 14.57 12.71 -6.05
C GLY A 336 14.31 11.82 -4.84
N LYS A 337 15.38 11.33 -4.21
CA LYS A 337 15.32 10.47 -3.01
C LYS A 337 15.40 11.25 -1.69
N LYS A 338 15.60 12.56 -1.74
CA LYS A 338 15.87 13.37 -0.55
C LYS A 338 14.68 14.24 -0.21
N ILE A 339 14.45 14.42 1.08
CA ILE A 339 13.55 15.42 1.63
C ILE A 339 14.40 16.32 2.51
N SER A 340 14.47 17.60 2.17
CA SER A 340 15.32 18.57 2.86
C SER A 340 14.52 19.82 3.17
N GLY A 341 14.63 20.32 4.40
CA GLY A 341 13.81 21.45 4.82
C GLY A 341 14.08 21.92 6.23
N THR A 342 13.05 22.47 6.84
CA THR A 342 13.10 22.99 8.20
C THR A 342 11.99 22.40 9.06
N TRP A 343 12.33 22.12 10.32
CA TRP A 343 11.39 21.85 11.40
C TRP A 343 11.46 23.05 12.34
N GLN A 344 10.35 23.77 12.49
CA GLN A 344 10.26 24.97 13.30
C GLN A 344 9.45 24.69 14.56
N ASP A 345 10.07 24.84 15.73
CA ASP A 345 9.35 24.73 17.00
C ASP A 345 8.27 25.82 17.12
N TYR A 346 7.04 25.42 17.43
CA TYR A 346 5.91 26.34 17.47
C TYR A 346 6.05 27.43 18.53
N LYS A 347 6.60 27.09 19.71
CA LYS A 347 6.65 27.99 20.88
C LYS A 347 7.87 28.91 20.83
N THR A 348 9.03 28.32 20.59
CA THR A 348 10.33 29.02 20.62
C THR A 348 10.69 29.65 19.28
N LYS A 349 9.98 29.29 18.20
CA LYS A 349 10.27 29.71 16.81
C LYS A 349 11.65 29.29 16.31
N LYS A 350 12.32 28.38 17.02
CA LYS A 350 13.63 27.86 16.63
C LYS A 350 13.51 26.99 15.38
N TYR A 351 14.34 27.26 14.39
CA TYR A 351 14.46 26.45 13.19
C TYR A 351 15.53 25.37 13.38
N LEU A 352 15.18 24.14 13.04
CA LEU A 352 16.07 22.99 12.97
C LEU A 352 16.09 22.48 11.53
N LYS A 353 17.25 22.04 11.06
CA LYS A 353 17.38 21.48 9.71
C LYS A 353 16.76 20.08 9.66
N LEU A 354 15.90 19.81 8.68
CA LEU A 354 15.38 18.47 8.38
C LEU A 354 16.12 17.91 7.16
N GLU A 355 16.68 16.71 7.29
CA GLU A 355 17.34 16.01 6.19
C GLU A 355 16.96 14.54 6.24
N LEU A 356 16.32 14.04 5.19
CA LEU A 356 15.89 12.65 5.05
C LEU A 356 16.27 12.11 3.67
N GLU A 357 16.53 10.82 3.60
CA GLU A 357 16.77 10.09 2.36
C GLU A 357 15.95 8.79 2.34
N GLU A 358 15.39 8.45 1.18
CA GLU A 358 14.63 7.22 0.95
C GLU A 358 15.47 5.98 1.30
N LEU A 359 14.88 5.06 2.08
CA LEU A 359 15.56 3.84 2.58
C LEU A 359 15.90 2.82 1.50
#